data_AF-A0A6A6LNG0-F1
#
_entry.id   AF-A0A6A6LNG0-F1
#
_cell.length_a   1.000
_cell.length_b   1.000
_cell.length_c   1.000
_cell.angle_alpha   90.00
_cell.angle_beta   90.00
_cell.angle_gamma   90.00
#
_symmetry.space_group_name_H-M   'P 1'
#
loop_
_entity.id
_entity.type
_entity.pdbx_description
1 polymer ?
#
loop_
_entity_poly.entity_id
_entity_poly.type
_entity_poly.pdbx_seq_one_letter_code
_entity_poly.pdbx_strand_id
1 'polypeptide(L)'
;MRECGYSIPFCPIISSNCPGRKTGRAVNLTRSPFSFADEKNSFFALACNSLGKDCCQVTIRGPLQEFNVIFADDNHPDEKGRERCKRSFVVEDEWIWSKVEDPYEKVQDRDHVPVILKWSVKMNLLGTDERTKLIIDDSGTSFHRVCKEGYSGNPYLQDGCQDIDECQDPQVKKRCRGTCLNTPGSHNVVTLSVGLSF
;
A
#
# COMPACT_ATOMS: atom_id res chain seq x y z
N MET A 1 4.44 -23.36 -14.76
CA MET A 1 4.30 -21.92 -15.05
C MET A 1 4.31 -21.19 -13.72
N ARG A 2 5.34 -20.36 -13.45
CA ARG A 2 5.34 -19.47 -12.29
C ARG A 2 4.73 -18.16 -12.77
N GLU A 3 3.51 -17.86 -12.36
CA GLU A 3 2.88 -16.57 -12.66
C GLU A 3 3.60 -15.49 -11.85
N CYS A 4 4.57 -14.81 -12.47
CA CYS A 4 5.08 -13.54 -11.96
C CYS A 4 3.92 -12.55 -11.99
N GLY A 5 3.26 -12.36 -10.86
CA GLY A 5 2.06 -11.52 -10.80
C GLY A 5 1.30 -11.61 -9.48
N TYR A 6 1.48 -12.70 -8.72
CA TYR A 6 0.83 -12.86 -7.42
C TYR A 6 1.82 -13.06 -6.28
N SER A 7 1.49 -12.52 -5.11
CA SER A 7 2.18 -12.76 -3.85
C SER A 7 1.17 -13.19 -2.80
N ILE A 8 1.57 -14.07 -1.88
CA ILE A 8 0.71 -14.57 -0.78
C ILE A 8 1.24 -14.06 0.57
N PRO A 9 1.10 -12.75 0.89
CA PRO A 9 1.45 -12.26 2.22
C PRO A 9 0.33 -12.54 3.24
N PHE A 10 0.59 -12.14 4.49
CA PHE A 10 -0.39 -12.16 5.56
C PHE A 10 -0.98 -10.74 5.77
N CYS A 11 -2.31 -10.64 5.75
CA CYS A 11 -3.08 -9.42 6.02
C CYS A 11 -3.55 -9.39 7.49
N PRO A 12 -3.48 -8.26 8.21
CA PRO A 12 -3.92 -8.18 9.60
C PRO A 12 -5.45 -8.30 9.73
N ILE A 13 -5.88 -8.89 10.84
CA ILE A 13 -7.28 -8.86 11.29
C ILE A 13 -7.51 -7.59 12.09
N ILE A 14 -8.35 -6.69 11.56
CA ILE A 14 -8.75 -5.47 12.27
C ILE A 14 -9.83 -5.86 13.28
N SER A 15 -9.58 -5.55 14.55
CA SER A 15 -10.44 -5.95 15.67
C SER A 15 -10.84 -4.74 16.50
N SER A 16 -12.11 -4.71 16.93
CA SER A 16 -12.64 -3.72 17.87
C SER A 16 -13.33 -4.43 19.03
N ASN A 17 -13.08 -3.95 20.26
CA ASN A 17 -13.65 -4.47 21.50
C ASN A 17 -13.45 -5.98 21.70
N CYS A 18 -12.25 -6.48 21.39
CA CYS A 18 -11.85 -7.87 21.56
C CYS A 18 -10.79 -7.99 22.66
N PRO A 19 -11.11 -8.53 23.85
CA PRO A 19 -10.16 -8.70 24.94
C PRO A 19 -8.94 -9.53 24.52
N GLY A 20 -7.74 -9.08 24.92
CA GLY A 20 -6.49 -9.79 24.65
C GLY A 20 -5.95 -9.69 23.22
N ARG A 21 -6.64 -8.99 22.31
CA ARG A 21 -6.20 -8.80 20.92
C ARG A 21 -5.73 -7.38 20.66
N LYS A 22 -4.72 -7.25 19.80
CA LYS A 22 -4.30 -5.96 19.26
C LYS A 22 -5.23 -5.56 18.12
N THR A 23 -5.62 -4.29 18.07
CA THR A 23 -6.30 -3.74 16.90
C THR A 23 -5.35 -3.70 15.72
N GLY A 24 -5.63 -4.50 14.69
CA GLY A 24 -4.94 -4.41 13.40
C GLY A 24 -5.07 -3.02 12.78
N ARG A 25 -4.06 -2.59 12.03
CA ARG A 25 -4.08 -1.31 11.30
C ARG A 25 -4.62 -1.52 9.89
N ALA A 26 -5.26 -0.47 9.36
CA ALA A 26 -5.62 -0.40 7.95
C ALA A 26 -4.39 -0.62 7.06
N VAL A 27 -4.60 -1.31 5.94
CA VAL A 27 -3.54 -1.63 4.97
C VAL A 27 -3.65 -0.65 3.81
N ASN A 28 -2.57 0.09 3.54
CA ASN A 28 -2.48 1.03 2.43
C ASN A 28 -1.32 0.64 1.50
N LEU A 29 -1.67 0.15 0.31
CA LEU A 29 -0.78 -0.28 -0.77
C LEU A 29 -0.72 0.74 -1.92
N THR A 30 -1.30 1.94 -1.77
CA THR A 30 -1.40 2.95 -2.85
C THR A 30 -0.04 3.41 -3.37
N ARG A 31 1.00 3.34 -2.54
CA ARG A 31 2.40 3.61 -2.89
C ARG A 31 3.17 2.34 -3.26
N SER A 32 2.48 1.31 -3.73
CA SER A 32 3.06 0.07 -4.19
C SER A 32 2.42 -0.36 -5.52
N PRO A 33 3.07 -1.22 -6.30
CA PRO A 33 2.46 -1.78 -7.51
C PRO A 33 1.49 -2.94 -7.20
N PHE A 34 1.16 -3.17 -5.92
CA PHE A 34 0.29 -4.25 -5.50
C PHE A 34 -1.14 -3.76 -5.25
N SER A 35 -2.10 -4.62 -5.59
CA SER A 35 -3.51 -4.52 -5.22
C SER A 35 -3.98 -5.87 -4.70
N PHE A 36 -5.04 -5.90 -3.89
CA PHE A 36 -5.75 -7.14 -3.59
C PHE A 36 -6.30 -7.72 -4.91
N ALA A 37 -6.07 -9.02 -5.14
CA ALA A 37 -6.65 -9.74 -6.27
C ALA A 37 -8.15 -9.95 -5.99
N ASP A 38 -9.02 -9.21 -6.68
CA ASP A 38 -10.46 -9.22 -6.44
C ASP A 38 -11.11 -10.56 -6.81
N GLU A 39 -10.48 -11.30 -7.72
CA GLU A 39 -10.88 -12.62 -8.17
C GLU A 39 -10.43 -13.78 -7.27
N LYS A 40 -9.61 -13.50 -6.24
CA LYS A 40 -9.05 -14.53 -5.34
C LYS A 40 -9.19 -14.19 -3.84
N ASN A 41 -9.84 -13.09 -3.50
CA ASN A 41 -10.00 -12.68 -2.12
C ASN A 41 -11.45 -12.25 -1.80
N SER A 42 -11.88 -12.60 -0.60
CA SER A 42 -13.12 -12.15 0.01
C SER A 42 -12.87 -11.20 1.17
N PHE A 43 -13.80 -10.26 1.35
CA PHE A 43 -13.86 -9.42 2.53
C PHE A 43 -14.86 -9.99 3.54
N PHE A 44 -14.44 -10.12 4.79
CA PHE A 44 -15.27 -10.59 5.89
C PHE A 44 -15.41 -9.51 6.97
N ALA A 45 -16.62 -9.38 7.49
CA ALA A 45 -16.95 -8.67 8.71
C ALA A 45 -17.71 -9.62 9.64
N LEU A 46 -17.11 -9.89 10.81
CA LEU A 46 -17.64 -10.79 11.82
C LEU A 46 -18.03 -9.97 13.06
N ALA A 47 -19.28 -10.11 13.49
CA ALA A 47 -19.75 -9.59 14.77
C ALA A 47 -20.16 -10.76 15.68
N CYS A 48 -19.57 -10.83 16.88
CA CYS A 48 -19.91 -11.89 17.82
C CYS A 48 -21.22 -11.54 18.56
N ASN A 49 -22.33 -12.23 18.27
CA ASN A 49 -23.46 -12.34 19.19
C ASN A 49 -23.22 -13.51 20.18
N SER A 50 -24.13 -13.76 21.12
CA SER A 50 -24.01 -14.85 22.10
C SER A 50 -23.99 -16.27 21.50
N LEU A 51 -24.23 -16.40 20.20
CA LEU A 51 -24.17 -17.64 19.40
C LEU A 51 -23.02 -17.64 18.36
N GLY A 52 -22.31 -16.51 18.21
CA GLY A 52 -21.08 -16.39 17.40
C GLY A 52 -21.23 -16.37 15.88
N LYS A 53 -22.40 -16.03 15.29
CA LYS A 53 -22.67 -16.37 13.86
C LYS A 53 -23.19 -15.25 12.93
N ASP A 54 -23.09 -13.97 13.29
CA ASP A 54 -23.47 -12.89 12.36
C ASP A 54 -22.27 -12.48 11.50
N CYS A 55 -22.11 -13.16 10.36
CA CYS A 55 -21.08 -12.89 9.36
C CYS A 55 -21.68 -12.16 8.15
N CYS A 56 -21.07 -11.03 7.78
CA CYS A 56 -21.28 -10.40 6.48
C CYS A 56 -20.05 -10.63 5.61
N GLN A 57 -20.26 -11.22 4.44
CA GLN A 57 -19.23 -11.40 3.42
C GLN A 57 -19.53 -10.49 2.23
N VAL A 58 -18.48 -9.87 1.69
CA VAL A 58 -18.57 -9.09 0.46
C VAL A 58 -17.44 -9.48 -0.47
N THR A 59 -17.73 -9.63 -1.76
CA THR A 59 -16.70 -9.80 -2.79
C THR A 59 -16.09 -8.44 -3.12
N ILE A 60 -14.75 -8.38 -3.15
CA ILE A 60 -14.04 -7.17 -3.55
C ILE A 60 -14.34 -6.89 -5.03
N ARG A 61 -14.58 -5.63 -5.39
CA ARG A 61 -14.79 -5.22 -6.79
C ARG A 61 -13.63 -4.37 -7.26
N GLY A 62 -12.88 -4.86 -8.24
CA GLY A 62 -11.76 -4.15 -8.85
C GLY A 62 -10.49 -4.14 -8.01
N PRO A 63 -9.38 -3.60 -8.57
CA PRO A 63 -8.07 -3.61 -7.91
C PRO A 63 -8.07 -2.67 -6.70
N LEU A 64 -8.28 -3.24 -5.52
CA LEU A 64 -8.26 -2.51 -4.25
C LEU A 64 -6.82 -2.35 -3.77
N GLN A 65 -6.36 -1.11 -3.55
CA GLN A 65 -5.03 -0.84 -2.96
C GLN A 65 -5.12 -0.33 -1.53
N GLU A 66 -6.31 -0.02 -1.03
CA GLU A 66 -6.50 0.46 0.32
C GLU A 66 -7.67 -0.27 0.97
N PHE A 67 -7.44 -0.73 2.19
CA PHE A 67 -8.43 -1.43 2.97
C PHE A 67 -8.50 -0.78 4.36
N ASN A 68 -9.63 -0.13 4.64
CA ASN A 68 -9.93 0.50 5.92
C ASN A 68 -11.31 0.07 6.41
N VAL A 69 -11.44 -0.13 7.72
CA VAL A 69 -12.68 -0.58 8.36
C VAL A 69 -13.03 0.40 9.47
N ILE A 70 -14.26 0.86 9.46
CA ILE A 70 -14.84 1.68 10.53
C ILE A 70 -15.94 0.84 11.16
N PHE A 71 -15.80 0.53 12.44
CA PHE A 71 -16.86 -0.13 13.19
C PHE A 71 -17.77 0.95 13.76
N ALA A 72 -19.05 0.91 13.37
CA ALA A 72 -20.05 1.77 13.98
C ALA A 72 -20.29 1.35 15.44
N ASP A 73 -20.44 2.33 16.33
CA ASP A 73 -20.95 2.11 17.68
C ASP A 73 -22.44 1.84 17.62
N ASP A 74 -22.85 0.70 18.18
CA ASP A 74 -24.27 0.36 18.29
C ASP A 74 -24.83 1.09 19.52
N ASN A 75 -25.37 2.29 19.33
CA ASN A 75 -26.24 2.95 20.32
C ASN A 75 -27.61 2.26 20.38
N HIS A 76 -27.63 0.93 20.53
CA HIS A 76 -28.87 0.18 20.64
C HIS A 76 -29.39 0.25 22.09
N PRO A 77 -30.63 0.71 22.34
CA PRO A 77 -31.13 0.99 23.68
C PRO A 77 -31.28 -0.23 24.61
N ASP A 78 -31.23 -1.45 24.06
CA ASP A 78 -31.71 -2.67 24.75
C ASP A 78 -30.62 -3.62 25.27
N GLU A 79 -29.32 -3.30 25.15
CA GLU A 79 -28.28 -4.11 25.79
C GLU A 79 -27.28 -3.23 26.56
N LYS A 80 -27.58 -3.00 27.83
CA LYS A 80 -26.57 -2.59 28.81
C LYS A 80 -25.47 -3.66 28.88
N GLY A 81 -24.31 -3.39 28.27
CA GLY A 81 -23.03 -3.83 28.83
C GLY A 81 -22.31 -5.04 28.24
N ARG A 82 -22.42 -5.32 26.93
CA ARG A 82 -21.36 -6.08 26.24
C ARG A 82 -20.98 -5.40 24.94
N GLU A 83 -19.90 -4.63 24.97
CA GLU A 83 -19.17 -4.28 23.75
C GLU A 83 -18.83 -5.57 23.00
N ARG A 84 -19.49 -5.79 21.86
CA ARG A 84 -19.34 -7.04 21.10
C ARG A 84 -18.00 -7.01 20.35
N CYS A 85 -17.24 -8.10 20.43
CA CYS A 85 -15.99 -8.24 19.66
C CYS A 85 -16.33 -8.28 18.16
N LYS A 86 -15.87 -7.26 17.44
CA LYS A 86 -16.05 -7.07 16.00
C LYS A 86 -14.70 -7.30 15.31
N ARG A 87 -14.70 -8.06 14.22
CA ARG A 87 -13.49 -8.38 13.46
C ARG A 87 -13.73 -8.20 11.98
N SER A 88 -12.71 -7.78 11.26
CA SER A 88 -12.80 -7.64 9.82
C SER A 88 -11.45 -7.82 9.15
N PHE A 89 -11.46 -8.46 7.98
CA PHE A 89 -10.25 -8.82 7.26
C PHE A 89 -10.54 -9.12 5.79
N VAL A 90 -9.48 -9.03 4.97
CA VAL A 90 -9.45 -9.55 3.60
C VAL A 90 -8.67 -10.86 3.62
N VAL A 91 -9.24 -11.91 3.06
CA VAL A 91 -8.66 -13.26 3.08
C VAL A 91 -8.73 -13.92 1.71
N GLU A 92 -7.76 -14.78 1.44
CA GLU A 92 -7.73 -15.64 0.27
C GLU A 92 -8.90 -16.65 0.27
N ASP A 93 -9.58 -16.74 -0.87
CA ASP A 93 -10.85 -17.47 -1.00
C ASP A 93 -10.68 -18.99 -0.81
N GLU A 94 -9.73 -19.62 -1.48
CA GLU A 94 -9.56 -21.07 -1.38
C GLU A 94 -9.15 -21.47 0.05
N TRP A 95 -8.33 -20.66 0.71
CA TRP A 95 -7.91 -20.89 2.08
C TRP A 95 -9.08 -20.75 3.04
N ILE A 96 -9.89 -19.69 2.99
CA ILE A 96 -10.98 -19.55 3.97
C ILE A 96 -12.04 -20.65 3.82
N TRP A 97 -12.24 -21.16 2.59
CA TRP A 97 -13.20 -22.22 2.29
C TRP A 97 -12.61 -23.65 2.24
N SER A 98 -11.32 -23.81 2.49
CA SER A 98 -10.69 -25.13 2.50
C SER A 98 -11.25 -25.99 3.65
N LYS A 99 -11.70 -27.21 3.34
CA LYS A 99 -12.47 -28.12 4.21
C LYS A 99 -11.99 -28.24 5.68
N VAL A 100 -12.99 -28.31 6.57
CA VAL A 100 -13.10 -28.94 7.92
C VAL A 100 -13.49 -27.99 9.06
N GLU A 101 -13.12 -26.71 9.03
CA GLU A 101 -13.41 -25.76 10.12
C GLU A 101 -14.36 -24.65 9.66
N ASP A 102 -15.24 -24.19 10.57
CA ASP A 102 -16.02 -22.99 10.34
C ASP A 102 -15.05 -21.80 10.15
N PRO A 103 -15.26 -20.91 9.15
CA PRO A 103 -14.42 -19.73 8.94
C PRO A 103 -14.17 -18.92 10.22
N TYR A 104 -15.15 -18.90 11.13
CA TYR A 104 -15.03 -18.27 12.45
C TYR A 104 -13.97 -18.92 13.34
N GLU A 105 -14.01 -20.24 13.48
CA GLU A 105 -13.05 -21.00 14.30
C GLU A 105 -11.64 -20.86 13.73
N LYS A 106 -11.53 -20.93 12.39
CA LYS A 106 -10.27 -20.83 11.67
C LYS A 106 -9.51 -19.52 11.90
N VAL A 107 -10.23 -18.42 12.15
CA VAL A 107 -9.66 -17.08 12.41
C VAL A 107 -9.68 -16.69 13.89
N GLN A 108 -10.25 -17.54 14.76
CA GLN A 108 -10.53 -17.22 16.16
C GLN A 108 -9.29 -16.88 16.97
N ASP A 109 -8.14 -17.47 16.65
CA ASP A 109 -6.87 -17.31 17.36
C ASP A 109 -5.77 -16.69 16.46
N ARG A 110 -6.14 -16.17 15.29
CA ARG A 110 -5.23 -15.53 14.36
C ARG A 110 -5.27 -14.00 14.46
N ASP A 111 -4.10 -13.39 14.40
CA ASP A 111 -3.94 -11.95 14.19
C ASP A 111 -3.83 -11.58 12.70
N HIS A 112 -3.49 -12.56 11.85
CA HIS A 112 -3.32 -12.37 10.41
C HIS A 112 -3.87 -13.55 9.60
N VAL A 113 -4.30 -13.27 8.38
CA VAL A 113 -4.85 -14.23 7.43
C VAL A 113 -4.12 -14.15 6.08
N PRO A 114 -4.01 -15.25 5.32
CA PRO A 114 -3.38 -15.19 4.00
C PRO A 114 -4.25 -14.36 3.05
N VAL A 115 -3.58 -13.63 2.15
CA VAL A 115 -4.24 -12.84 1.11
C VAL A 115 -3.46 -12.96 -0.18
N ILE A 116 -4.13 -12.80 -1.33
CA ILE A 116 -3.47 -12.75 -2.64
C ILE A 116 -3.33 -11.30 -3.08
N LEU A 117 -2.09 -10.83 -3.23
CA LEU A 117 -1.83 -9.55 -3.87
C LEU A 117 -1.45 -9.78 -5.33
N LYS A 118 -2.06 -9.00 -6.21
CA LYS A 118 -1.74 -8.90 -7.64
C LYS A 118 -0.79 -7.73 -7.87
N TRP A 119 0.31 -7.99 -8.56
CA TRP A 119 1.21 -6.95 -9.05
C TRP A 119 0.72 -6.43 -10.39
N SER A 120 0.60 -5.11 -10.52
CA SER A 120 0.21 -4.46 -11.77
C SER A 120 0.90 -3.12 -11.94
N VAL A 121 1.27 -2.80 -13.18
CA VAL A 121 1.79 -1.49 -13.57
C VAL A 121 0.67 -0.75 -14.28
N LYS A 122 0.28 0.41 -13.76
CA LYS A 122 -0.73 1.25 -14.43
C LYS A 122 -0.24 1.59 -15.84
N MET A 123 -1.08 1.39 -16.85
CA MET A 123 -0.73 1.56 -18.27
C MET A 123 -0.21 2.97 -18.59
N ASN A 124 -0.60 3.99 -17.82
CA ASN A 124 -0.10 5.37 -17.93
C ASN A 124 1.41 5.49 -17.61
N LEU A 125 2.01 4.52 -16.91
CA LEU A 125 3.46 4.41 -16.68
C LEU A 125 4.21 3.81 -17.88
N LEU A 126 3.50 3.23 -18.84
CA LEU A 126 4.07 2.94 -20.17
C LEU A 126 4.13 4.20 -21.04
N GLY A 127 3.44 5.27 -20.64
CA GLY A 127 3.66 6.61 -21.17
C GLY A 127 5.04 7.15 -20.81
N THR A 128 5.40 8.28 -21.43
CA THR A 128 6.66 9.00 -21.16
C THR A 128 6.55 9.78 -19.85
N ASP A 129 6.68 9.13 -18.69
CA ASP A 129 7.06 9.87 -17.47
C ASP A 129 8.49 10.39 -17.70
N GLU A 130 8.62 11.70 -17.84
CA GLU A 130 9.89 12.38 -18.11
C GLU A 130 10.95 12.15 -17.02
N ARG A 131 10.54 11.67 -15.84
CA ARG A 131 11.42 11.34 -14.70
C ARG A 131 11.96 9.92 -14.75
N THR A 132 11.49 9.09 -15.69
CA THR A 132 11.92 7.69 -15.87
C THR A 132 12.64 7.48 -17.20
N LYS A 133 13.52 6.47 -17.25
CA LYS A 133 14.09 5.96 -18.50
C LYS A 133 13.92 4.44 -18.58
N LEU A 134 13.77 3.94 -19.80
CA LEU A 134 13.74 2.51 -20.08
C LEU A 134 15.16 2.01 -20.30
N ILE A 135 15.54 0.93 -19.63
CA ILE A 135 16.77 0.19 -19.89
C ILE A 135 16.34 -1.13 -20.53
N ILE A 136 16.87 -1.40 -21.71
CA ILE A 136 16.69 -2.66 -22.43
C ILE A 136 17.95 -3.47 -22.17
N ASP A 137 17.79 -4.73 -21.76
CA ASP A 137 18.93 -5.61 -21.55
C ASP A 137 19.63 -5.90 -22.89
N ASP A 138 20.94 -6.17 -22.87
CA ASP A 138 21.77 -6.34 -24.09
C ASP A 138 21.24 -7.42 -25.07
N SER A 139 20.43 -8.36 -24.56
CA SER A 139 19.77 -9.40 -25.35
C SER A 139 18.52 -8.93 -26.10
N GLY A 140 17.98 -7.75 -25.79
CA GLY A 140 16.73 -7.22 -26.32
C GLY A 140 15.47 -7.94 -25.85
N THR A 141 15.59 -8.91 -24.93
CA THR A 141 14.47 -9.78 -24.51
C THR A 141 13.73 -9.30 -23.26
N SER A 142 14.34 -8.37 -22.51
CA SER A 142 13.79 -7.83 -21.28
C SER A 142 14.07 -6.33 -21.19
N PHE A 143 13.19 -5.64 -20.47
CA PHE A 143 13.34 -4.23 -20.16
C PHE A 143 12.98 -3.99 -18.70
N HIS A 144 13.60 -2.99 -18.10
CA HIS A 144 13.22 -2.45 -16.81
C HIS A 144 13.23 -0.92 -16.86
N ARG A 145 12.43 -0.28 -16.01
CA ARG A 145 12.44 1.18 -15.87
C ARG A 145 13.31 1.55 -14.70
N VAL A 146 14.00 2.68 -14.82
CA VAL A 146 14.73 3.32 -13.74
C VAL A 146 14.38 4.81 -13.69
N CYS A 147 14.58 5.43 -12.53
CA CYS A 147 14.56 6.89 -12.46
C CYS A 147 15.73 7.47 -13.28
N LYS A 148 15.49 8.60 -13.94
CA LYS A 148 16.56 9.35 -14.59
C LYS A 148 17.53 9.90 -13.53
N GLU A 149 18.70 10.31 -14.00
CA GLU A 149 19.63 11.07 -13.16
C GLU A 149 18.95 12.33 -12.60
N GLY A 150 19.24 12.69 -11.35
CA GLY A 150 18.52 13.73 -10.60
C GLY A 150 17.21 13.28 -9.96
N TYR A 151 16.78 12.02 -10.15
CA TYR A 151 15.57 11.47 -9.54
C TYR A 151 15.84 10.17 -8.78
N SER A 152 15.07 9.91 -7.73
CA SER A 152 15.14 8.69 -6.92
C SER A 152 13.76 8.14 -6.56
N GLY A 153 13.69 6.84 -6.27
CA GLY A 153 12.46 6.17 -5.85
C GLY A 153 12.10 4.95 -6.71
N ASN A 154 10.82 4.58 -6.75
CA ASN A 154 10.35 3.38 -7.44
C ASN A 154 9.68 3.74 -8.78
N PRO A 155 10.32 3.47 -9.94
CA PRO A 155 9.84 3.90 -11.25
C PRO A 155 8.54 3.22 -11.73
N TYR A 156 8.05 2.22 -10.99
CA TYR A 156 6.81 1.51 -11.29
C TYR A 156 5.59 2.07 -10.55
N LEU A 157 5.74 3.21 -9.85
CA LEU A 157 4.66 3.90 -9.17
C LEU A 157 4.31 5.21 -9.87
N GLN A 158 3.04 5.59 -9.77
CA GLN A 158 2.59 6.94 -10.11
C GLN A 158 3.25 7.91 -9.12
N ASP A 159 4.08 8.83 -9.63
CA ASP A 159 4.99 9.71 -8.84
C ASP A 159 6.08 8.97 -8.06
N GLY A 160 6.48 7.82 -8.59
CA GLY A 160 7.46 6.96 -7.98
C GLY A 160 8.90 7.48 -8.05
N CYS A 161 9.25 8.18 -9.13
CA CYS A 161 10.51 8.91 -9.23
C CYS A 161 10.29 10.35 -8.77
N GLN A 162 10.96 10.70 -7.68
CA GLN A 162 10.92 12.01 -7.06
C GLN A 162 12.25 12.72 -7.27
N ASP A 163 12.15 14.03 -7.45
CA ASP A 163 13.31 14.90 -7.60
C ASP A 163 14.23 14.79 -6.38
N ILE A 164 15.54 14.71 -6.62
CA ILE A 164 16.54 14.70 -5.56
C ILE A 164 16.84 16.16 -5.22
N ASP A 165 16.55 16.60 -4.00
CA ASP A 165 16.98 17.92 -3.56
C ASP A 165 18.49 17.92 -3.27
N GLU A 166 19.30 18.17 -4.31
CA GLU A 166 20.76 18.21 -4.15
C GLU A 166 21.20 19.37 -3.25
N CYS A 167 20.36 20.40 -3.06
CA CYS A 167 20.64 21.46 -2.11
C CYS A 167 20.54 20.99 -0.66
N GLN A 168 20.03 19.79 -0.35
CA GLN A 168 20.17 19.18 0.97
C GLN A 168 21.48 18.39 1.15
N ASP A 169 22.17 18.06 0.05
CA ASP A 169 23.43 17.30 0.12
C ASP A 169 24.56 18.14 0.74
N PRO A 170 25.18 17.68 1.85
CA PRO A 170 26.30 18.38 2.48
C PRO A 170 27.49 18.65 1.56
N GLN A 171 27.76 17.78 0.58
CA GLN A 171 28.85 17.95 -0.39
C GLN A 171 28.55 19.07 -1.37
N VAL A 172 27.30 19.18 -1.83
CA VAL A 172 26.84 20.25 -2.72
C VAL A 172 26.88 21.58 -1.99
N LYS A 173 26.35 21.64 -0.76
CA LYS A 173 26.43 22.84 0.10
C LYS A 173 27.87 23.34 0.30
N LYS A 174 28.83 22.44 0.45
CA LYS A 174 30.26 22.79 0.61
C LYS A 174 30.90 23.32 -0.67
N ARG A 175 30.41 22.90 -1.84
CA ARG A 175 30.98 23.25 -3.15
C ARG A 175 30.37 24.53 -3.72
N CYS A 176 29.13 24.85 -3.38
CA CYS A 176 28.43 26.04 -3.84
C CYS A 176 28.97 27.32 -3.17
N ARG A 177 29.44 28.28 -3.96
CA ARG A 177 29.86 29.62 -3.49
C ARG A 177 28.72 30.66 -3.48
N GLY A 178 27.49 30.24 -3.71
CA GLY A 178 26.28 31.07 -3.76
C GLY A 178 25.07 30.33 -3.18
N THR A 179 23.88 30.89 -3.35
CA THR A 179 22.63 30.26 -2.89
C THR A 179 22.24 29.12 -3.83
N CYS A 180 22.13 27.91 -3.29
CA CYS A 180 21.64 26.74 -4.02
C CYS A 180 20.12 26.82 -4.19
N LEU A 181 19.64 26.56 -5.41
CA LEU A 181 18.23 26.46 -5.76
C LEU A 181 17.98 25.09 -6.38
N ASN A 182 17.14 24.28 -5.73
CA ASN A 182 16.73 22.99 -6.24
C ASN A 182 15.84 23.16 -7.48
N THR A 183 16.00 22.30 -8.48
CA THR A 183 15.23 22.33 -9.73
C THR A 183 14.88 20.90 -10.18
N PRO A 184 13.83 20.69 -10.99
CA PRO A 184 13.50 19.33 -11.44
C PRO A 184 14.67 18.65 -12.18
N GLY A 185 15.23 17.62 -11.57
CA GLY A 185 16.33 16.78 -12.05
C GLY A 185 17.74 17.35 -11.86
N SER A 186 17.90 18.49 -11.16
CA SER A 186 19.20 19.13 -10.93
C SER A 186 19.13 20.29 -9.92
N HIS A 187 20.22 21.04 -9.76
CA HIS A 187 20.25 22.27 -8.98
C HIS A 187 20.96 23.40 -9.72
N ASN A 188 20.63 24.63 -9.36
CA ASN A 188 21.32 25.84 -9.80
C ASN A 188 21.96 26.58 -8.63
N VAL A 189 22.99 27.37 -8.92
CA VAL A 189 23.63 28.25 -7.92
C VAL A 189 23.52 29.69 -8.38
N VAL A 190 22.89 30.53 -7.57
CA VAL A 190 22.77 31.97 -7.85
C VAL A 190 23.63 32.79 -6.90
N THR A 191 24.32 33.78 -7.44
CA THR A 191 25.10 34.76 -6.68
C THR A 191 24.38 36.10 -6.71
N LEU A 192 24.09 36.67 -5.53
CA LEU A 192 23.54 38.01 -5.42
C LEU A 192 24.65 39.03 -5.62
N SER A 193 24.66 39.71 -6.77
CA SER A 193 25.47 40.92 -6.97
C SER A 193 24.63 42.14 -6.61
N VAL A 194 24.98 42.80 -5.50
CA VAL A 194 24.42 44.10 -5.15
C VAL A 194 25.13 45.16 -5.99
N GLY A 195 24.44 45.70 -6.99
CA GLY A 195 24.93 46.86 -7.74
C GLY A 195 24.76 48.11 -6.90
N LEU A 196 25.87 48.65 -6.37
CA LEU A 196 25.89 50.01 -5.82
C LEU A 196 26.14 50.97 -6.99
N SER A 197 25.09 51.70 -7.40
CA SER A 197 25.27 52.89 -8.23
C SER A 197 25.73 54.03 -7.34
N PHE A 198 26.90 54.59 -7.65
CA PHE A 198 27.40 55.83 -7.05
C PHE A 198 26.91 57.04 -7.84
#